data_AF-A0A970F6B4-F1
#
_entry.id   AF-A0A970F6B4-F1
#
_cell.length_a   1.000
_cell.length_b   1.000
_cell.length_c   1.000
_cell.angle_alpha   90.00
_cell.angle_beta   90.00
_cell.angle_gamma   90.00
#
_symmetry.space_group_name_H-M   'P 1'
#
loop_
_entity.id
_entity.type
_entity.pdbx_description
1 polymer ?
#
loop_
_entity_poly.entity_id
_entity_poly.type
_entity_poly.pdbx_seq_one_letter_code
_entity_poly.pdbx_strand_id
1 'polypeptide(L)'
;MYLLVALLCKKVLQNTYKLNIRDFSSILGISYTNLSSIENGSLQPKYIDNLMRLAKDPYAFRNLMVSRKSNLTQDTYEKLIKLLDNLVLNSYREHEELAKKVSLYHLEMRNQFIMLSNTIDLNNSYFFYLPLNSLIYQWIREFSLFTHLVYKKSTP
;
A
#
# COMPACT_ATOMS: atom_id res chain seq x y z
N MET A 1 1.06 -10.08 -25.75
CA MET A 1 1.26 -9.56 -24.38
C MET A 1 2.27 -10.37 -23.54
N TYR A 2 2.59 -11.62 -23.87
CA TYR A 2 3.45 -12.50 -23.05
C TYR A 2 4.97 -12.27 -23.17
N LEU A 3 5.45 -11.76 -24.31
CA LEU A 3 6.87 -11.43 -24.54
C LEU A 3 7.40 -10.27 -23.67
N LEU A 4 6.49 -9.40 -23.19
CA LEU A 4 6.82 -8.20 -22.42
C LEU A 4 7.31 -8.52 -21.01
N VAL A 5 6.86 -9.63 -20.42
CA VAL A 5 7.18 -9.97 -19.02
C VAL A 5 8.49 -10.75 -18.90
N ALA A 6 8.84 -11.61 -19.85
CA ALA A 6 10.15 -12.24 -19.92
C ALA A 6 11.28 -11.19 -20.06
N LEU A 7 11.07 -10.19 -20.92
CA LEU A 7 11.94 -9.01 -21.05
C LEU A 7 11.98 -8.17 -19.77
N LEU A 8 10.87 -8.01 -19.05
CA LEU A 8 10.82 -7.32 -17.76
C LEU A 8 11.56 -8.08 -16.67
N CYS A 9 11.41 -9.41 -16.58
CA CYS A 9 12.11 -10.23 -15.60
C CYS A 9 13.62 -10.09 -15.78
N LYS A 10 14.10 -10.20 -17.03
CA LYS A 10 15.52 -10.02 -17.39
C LYS A 10 16.01 -8.60 -17.11
N LYS A 11 15.24 -7.57 -17.46
CA LYS A 11 15.57 -6.16 -17.17
C LYS A 11 15.64 -5.85 -15.68
N VAL A 12 14.67 -6.31 -14.89
CA VAL A 12 14.61 -6.08 -13.44
C VAL A 12 15.79 -6.79 -12.74
N LEU A 13 16.06 -8.04 -13.14
CA LEU A 13 17.18 -8.84 -12.66
C LEU A 13 18.55 -8.19 -12.93
N GLN A 14 18.82 -7.87 -14.20
CA GLN A 14 20.14 -7.43 -14.63
C GLN A 14 20.39 -5.95 -14.35
N ASN A 15 19.41 -5.07 -14.57
CA ASN A 15 19.65 -3.63 -14.52
C ASN A 15 19.38 -3.02 -13.14
N THR A 16 18.38 -3.52 -12.41
CA THR A 16 17.96 -2.89 -11.14
C THR A 16 18.71 -3.48 -9.95
N TYR A 17 18.76 -4.80 -9.84
CA TYR A 17 19.29 -5.47 -8.65
C TYR A 17 20.67 -6.12 -8.85
N LYS A 18 21.16 -6.20 -10.10
CA LYS A 18 22.40 -6.89 -10.49
C LYS A 18 22.47 -8.34 -9.95
N LEU A 19 21.32 -9.00 -9.91
CA LEU A 19 21.19 -10.37 -9.41
C LEU A 19 21.22 -11.35 -10.57
N ASN A 20 21.84 -12.51 -10.34
CA ASN A 20 21.62 -13.65 -11.20
C ASN A 20 20.21 -14.24 -10.94
N ILE A 21 19.70 -14.98 -11.91
CA ILE A 21 18.36 -15.57 -11.87
C ILE A 21 18.20 -16.58 -10.71
N ARG A 22 19.28 -17.24 -10.27
CA ARG A 22 19.26 -18.21 -9.17
C ARG A 22 18.98 -17.52 -7.85
N ASP A 23 19.73 -16.47 -7.53
CA ASP A 23 19.58 -15.70 -6.29
C ASP A 23 18.21 -15.03 -6.23
N PHE A 24 17.74 -14.50 -7.36
CA PHE A 24 16.40 -13.92 -7.44
C PHE A 24 15.28 -14.96 -7.30
N SER A 25 15.44 -16.15 -7.89
CA SER A 25 14.48 -17.24 -7.70
C SER A 25 14.38 -17.66 -6.22
N SER A 26 15.53 -17.68 -5.52
CA SER A 26 15.62 -17.98 -4.09
C SER A 26 14.88 -16.94 -3.23
N ILE A 27 15.02 -15.65 -3.56
CA ILE A 27 14.33 -14.55 -2.89
C ILE A 27 12.83 -14.56 -3.19
N LEU A 28 12.41 -14.83 -4.42
CA LEU A 28 10.99 -14.91 -4.75
C LEU A 28 10.32 -16.19 -4.25
N GLY A 29 11.10 -17.21 -3.89
CA GLY A 29 10.57 -18.52 -3.51
C GLY A 29 9.98 -19.30 -4.68
N ILE A 30 10.51 -19.07 -5.88
CA ILE A 30 10.13 -19.78 -7.10
C ILE A 30 11.31 -20.70 -7.45
N SER A 31 11.04 -21.91 -7.91
CA SER A 31 12.11 -22.78 -8.41
C SER A 31 12.84 -22.11 -9.58
N TYR A 32 14.17 -22.22 -9.61
CA TYR A 32 15.00 -21.77 -10.74
C TYR A 32 14.46 -22.25 -12.10
N THR A 33 14.05 -23.52 -12.19
CA THR A 33 13.51 -24.12 -13.41
C THR A 33 12.28 -23.37 -13.92
N ASN A 34 11.29 -23.13 -13.06
CA ASN A 34 10.10 -22.36 -13.44
C ASN A 34 10.45 -20.94 -13.88
N LEU A 35 11.34 -20.27 -13.17
CA LEU A 35 11.72 -18.90 -13.52
C LEU A 35 12.50 -18.83 -14.84
N SER A 36 13.40 -19.80 -15.08
CA SER A 36 14.16 -19.93 -16.32
C SER A 36 13.27 -20.30 -17.50
N SER A 37 12.28 -21.20 -17.31
CA SER A 37 11.29 -21.50 -18.35
C SER A 37 10.48 -20.27 -18.74
N ILE A 38 10.09 -19.43 -17.76
CA ILE A 38 9.37 -18.18 -18.02
C ILE A 38 10.25 -17.15 -18.74
N GLU A 39 11.53 -17.02 -18.36
CA GLU A 39 12.49 -16.17 -19.08
C GLU A 39 12.62 -16.58 -20.55
N ASN A 40 12.56 -17.88 -20.82
CA ASN A 40 12.65 -18.46 -22.17
C ASN A 40 11.31 -18.52 -22.92
N GLY A 41 10.27 -17.85 -22.43
CA GLY A 41 9.01 -17.67 -23.15
C GLY A 41 7.88 -18.65 -22.79
N SER A 42 8.02 -19.42 -21.71
CA SER A 42 6.93 -20.24 -21.19
C SER A 42 5.74 -19.39 -20.75
N LEU A 43 4.54 -19.97 -20.82
CA LEU A 43 3.32 -19.35 -20.32
C LEU A 43 3.48 -19.01 -18.83
N GLN A 44 3.30 -17.73 -18.49
CA GLN A 44 3.48 -17.23 -17.13
C GLN A 44 2.20 -17.41 -16.31
N PRO A 45 2.26 -18.12 -15.17
CA PRO A 45 1.17 -18.14 -14.21
C PRO A 45 0.92 -16.77 -13.58
N LYS A 46 -0.34 -16.44 -13.30
CA LYS A 46 -0.75 -15.14 -12.71
C LYS A 46 -0.03 -14.83 -11.39
N TYR A 47 0.29 -15.83 -10.59
CA TYR A 47 1.02 -15.63 -9.32
C TYR A 47 2.45 -15.11 -9.53
N ILE A 48 3.12 -15.50 -10.63
CA ILE A 48 4.47 -14.99 -10.96
C ILE A 48 4.38 -13.51 -11.35
N ASP A 49 3.34 -13.09 -12.09
CA ASP A 49 3.15 -11.68 -12.42
C ASP A 49 3.00 -10.82 -11.15
N ASN A 50 2.23 -11.30 -10.18
CA ASN A 50 2.11 -10.64 -8.87
C ASN A 50 3.45 -10.54 -8.14
N LEU A 51 4.26 -11.61 -8.14
CA LEU A 51 5.59 -11.61 -7.54
C LEU A 51 6.54 -10.64 -8.24
N MET A 52 6.48 -10.54 -9.58
CA MET A 52 7.29 -9.59 -10.34
C MET A 52 6.87 -8.14 -10.07
N ARG A 53 5.57 -7.86 -9.91
CA ARG A 53 5.08 -6.53 -9.52
C ARG A 53 5.51 -6.17 -8.11
N LEU A 54 5.46 -7.11 -7.17
CA LEU A 54 5.98 -6.91 -5.82
C LEU A 54 7.48 -6.63 -5.85
N ALA A 55 8.24 -7.38 -6.65
CA ALA A 55 9.68 -7.18 -6.81
C ALA A 55 10.06 -5.84 -7.47
N LYS A 56 9.12 -5.15 -8.14
CA LYS A 56 9.35 -3.78 -8.65
C LYS A 56 9.26 -2.72 -7.57
N ASP A 57 8.56 -2.99 -6.47
CA ASP A 57 8.50 -2.09 -5.33
C ASP A 57 9.74 -2.31 -4.44
N PRO A 58 10.66 -1.32 -4.34
CA PRO A 58 11.92 -1.52 -3.62
C PRO A 58 11.71 -1.88 -2.15
N TYR A 59 10.66 -1.33 -1.52
CA TYR A 59 10.38 -1.53 -0.10
C TYR A 59 9.84 -2.95 0.17
N ALA A 60 8.86 -3.39 -0.62
CA ALA A 60 8.31 -4.74 -0.54
C ALA A 60 9.38 -5.79 -0.87
N PHE A 61 10.20 -5.54 -1.90
CA PHE A 61 11.27 -6.46 -2.27
C PHE A 61 12.36 -6.54 -1.19
N ARG A 62 12.71 -5.42 -0.56
CA ARG A 62 13.59 -5.37 0.61
C ARG A 62 13.05 -6.21 1.77
N ASN A 63 11.78 -6.06 2.13
CA ASN A 63 11.18 -6.82 3.22
C ASN A 63 11.17 -8.33 2.93
N LEU A 64 10.87 -8.70 1.68
CA LEU A 64 10.93 -10.10 1.24
C LEU A 64 12.36 -10.66 1.35
N MET A 65 13.35 -9.90 0.91
CA MET A 65 14.77 -10.28 0.98
C MET A 65 15.23 -10.47 2.44
N VAL A 66 14.88 -9.55 3.34
CA VAL A 66 15.20 -9.65 4.78
C VAL A 66 14.59 -10.92 5.39
N SER A 67 13.33 -11.22 5.05
CA SER A 67 12.65 -12.44 5.52
C SER A 67 13.30 -13.74 5.03
N ARG A 68 14.13 -13.67 3.97
CA ARG A 68 14.80 -14.81 3.32
C ARG A 68 16.32 -14.72 3.41
N LYS A 69 16.85 -13.98 4.38
CA LYS A 69 18.29 -13.84 4.61
C LYS A 69 19.02 -15.19 4.66
N SER A 70 18.41 -16.21 5.26
CA SER A 70 18.95 -17.57 5.36
C SER A 70 19.24 -18.23 4.02
N ASN A 71 18.59 -17.79 2.94
CA ASN A 71 18.71 -18.40 1.62
C ASN A 71 19.75 -17.69 0.73
N LEU A 72 20.47 -16.72 1.29
CA LEU A 72 21.49 -15.92 0.62
C LEU A 72 22.83 -16.07 1.34
N THR A 73 23.91 -15.93 0.59
CA THR A 73 25.23 -15.78 1.20
C THR A 73 25.32 -14.41 1.89
N GLN A 74 26.14 -14.31 2.93
CA GLN A 74 26.33 -13.07 3.68
C GLN A 74 26.79 -11.91 2.77
N ASP A 75 27.71 -12.17 1.84
CA ASP A 75 28.21 -11.18 0.88
C ASP A 75 27.11 -10.69 -0.07
N THR A 76 26.29 -11.60 -0.64
CA THR A 76 25.16 -11.23 -1.50
C THR A 76 24.12 -10.42 -0.73
N TYR A 77 23.84 -10.82 0.52
CA TYR A 77 22.91 -10.11 1.39
C TYR A 77 23.37 -8.67 1.66
N GLU A 78 24.63 -8.47 2.06
CA GLU A 78 25.17 -7.15 2.39
C GLU A 78 25.22 -6.20 1.19
N LYS A 79 25.56 -6.70 0.01
CA LYS A 79 25.56 -5.91 -1.23
C LYS A 79 24.14 -5.52 -1.63
N LEU A 80 23.22 -6.47 -1.56
CA LEU A 80 21.85 -6.26 -2.01
C LEU A 80 21.06 -5.36 -1.04
N ILE A 81 21.25 -5.50 0.28
CA ILE A 81 20.51 -4.68 1.26
C ILE A 81 20.88 -3.20 1.12
N LYS A 82 22.17 -2.89 0.94
CA LYS A 82 22.64 -1.51 0.71
C LYS A 82 22.04 -0.91 -0.55
N LEU A 83 21.96 -1.69 -1.63
CA LEU A 83 21.35 -1.27 -2.89
C LEU A 83 19.84 -1.02 -2.70
N LEU A 84 19.14 -1.92 -2.02
CA LEU A 84 17.71 -1.80 -1.77
C LEU A 84 17.37 -0.64 -0.84
N ASP A 85 18.16 -0.42 0.22
CA ASP A 85 18.03 0.74 1.10
C ASP A 85 18.09 2.06 0.29
N ASN A 86 19.05 2.16 -0.63
CA ASN A 86 19.19 3.33 -1.50
C ASN A 86 18.00 3.49 -2.45
N LEU A 87 17.54 2.40 -3.09
CA LEU A 87 16.36 2.44 -3.96
C LEU A 87 15.08 2.82 -3.21
N VAL A 88 14.91 2.34 -1.98
CA VAL A 88 13.80 2.71 -1.11
C VAL A 88 13.84 4.21 -0.81
N LEU A 89 14.98 4.74 -0.37
CA LEU A 89 15.13 6.16 -0.09
C LEU A 89 14.85 7.04 -1.32
N ASN A 90 15.29 6.63 -2.50
CA ASN A 90 15.04 7.36 -3.74
C ASN A 90 13.57 7.30 -4.16
N SER A 91 12.89 6.16 -3.99
CA SER A 91 11.45 6.06 -4.27
C SER A 91 10.63 7.01 -3.38
N TYR A 92 11.03 7.22 -2.13
CA TYR A 92 10.39 8.21 -1.26
C TYR A 92 10.66 9.65 -1.69
N ARG A 93 11.89 9.95 -2.15
CA ARG A 93 12.24 11.28 -2.69
C ARG A 93 11.42 11.62 -3.94
N GLU A 94 11.24 10.68 -4.85
CA GLU A 94 10.43 10.86 -6.06
C GLU A 94 8.95 11.14 -5.75
N HIS A 95 8.49 10.75 -4.57
CA HIS A 95 7.12 10.99 -4.09
C HIS A 95 7.04 12.06 -2.99
N GLU A 96 8.11 12.81 -2.74
CA GLU A 96 8.17 13.80 -1.66
C GLU A 96 7.12 14.91 -1.84
N GLU A 97 6.91 15.40 -3.07
CA GLU A 97 5.86 16.39 -3.36
C GLU A 97 4.45 15.83 -3.13
N LEU A 98 4.22 14.57 -3.47
CA LEU A 98 2.94 13.91 -3.22
C LEU A 98 2.70 13.74 -1.72
N ALA A 99 3.71 13.33 -0.97
CA ALA A 99 3.66 13.22 0.48
C ALA A 99 3.40 14.58 1.15
N LYS A 100 4.03 15.66 0.65
CA LYS A 100 3.77 17.04 1.08
C LYS A 100 2.34 17.49 0.77
N LYS A 101 1.78 17.14 -0.40
CA LYS A 101 0.38 17.44 -0.72
C LYS A 101 -0.58 16.73 0.23
N VAL A 102 -0.36 15.45 0.50
CA VAL A 102 -1.18 14.66 1.43
C VAL A 102 -1.12 15.23 2.85
N SER A 103 0.05 15.64 3.33
CA SER A 103 0.17 16.26 4.65
C SER A 103 -0.51 17.62 4.73
N LEU A 104 -0.44 18.44 3.68
CA LEU A 104 -1.17 19.70 3.58
C LEU A 104 -2.69 19.48 3.65
N TYR A 105 -3.24 18.53 2.88
CA TYR A 105 -4.66 18.18 2.96
C TYR A 105 -5.08 17.73 4.37
N HIS A 106 -4.24 16.94 5.07
CA HIS A 106 -4.52 16.57 6.45
C HIS A 106 -4.53 17.76 7.41
N LEU A 107 -3.61 18.71 7.24
CA LEU A 107 -3.57 19.94 8.05
C LEU A 107 -4.80 20.82 7.78
N GLU A 108 -5.20 20.97 6.52
CA GLU A 108 -6.39 21.71 6.13
C GLU A 108 -7.66 21.09 6.72
N MET A 109 -7.84 19.77 6.58
CA MET A 109 -8.98 19.06 7.18
C MET A 109 -9.01 19.21 8.70
N ARG A 110 -7.86 19.11 9.37
CA ARG A 110 -7.76 19.32 10.82
C ARG A 110 -8.20 20.75 11.19
N ASN A 111 -7.73 21.75 10.45
CA ASN A 111 -8.08 23.14 10.71
C ASN A 111 -9.57 23.41 10.47
N GLN A 112 -10.16 22.82 9.42
CA GLN A 112 -11.60 22.90 9.16
C GLN A 112 -12.40 22.24 10.30
N PHE A 113 -11.96 21.09 10.80
CA PHE A 113 -12.60 20.41 11.93
C PHE A 113 -12.53 21.24 13.21
N ILE A 114 -11.39 21.89 13.50
CA ILE A 114 -11.24 22.80 14.64
C ILE A 114 -12.21 23.98 14.52
N MET A 115 -12.29 24.61 13.34
CA MET A 115 -13.26 25.70 13.11
C MET A 115 -14.70 25.23 13.32
N LEU A 116 -15.05 24.05 12.80
CA LEU A 116 -16.39 23.47 12.97
C LEU A 116 -16.70 23.21 14.45
N SER A 117 -15.76 22.62 15.20
CA SER A 117 -15.89 22.36 16.64
C SER A 117 -16.10 23.66 17.42
N ASN A 118 -15.27 24.67 17.18
CA ASN A 118 -15.39 25.97 17.82
C ASN A 118 -16.72 26.65 17.49
N THR A 119 -17.22 26.48 16.26
CA THR A 119 -18.53 27.03 15.84
C THR A 119 -19.68 26.31 16.56
N ILE A 120 -19.58 25.00 16.76
CA ILE A 120 -20.56 24.22 17.53
C ILE A 120 -20.54 24.64 19.00
N ASP A 121 -19.37 24.83 19.61
CA ASP A 121 -19.25 25.29 21.00
C ASP A 121 -19.79 26.72 21.19
N LEU A 122 -19.55 27.60 20.22
CA LEU A 122 -20.13 28.95 20.19
C LEU A 122 -21.65 28.89 20.01
N ASN A 123 -22.16 28.04 19.12
CA ASN A 123 -23.60 27.86 18.95
C ASN A 123 -24.27 27.19 20.16
N ASN A 124 -23.56 26.33 20.89
CA ASN A 124 -24.02 25.75 22.16
C ASN A 124 -24.10 26.78 23.28
N SER A 125 -23.26 27.82 23.25
CA SER A 125 -23.36 28.96 24.18
C SER A 125 -24.50 29.94 23.81
N TYR A 126 -24.98 29.92 22.56
CA TYR A 126 -26.24 30.57 22.16
C TYR A 126 -27.49 29.70 22.32
N PHE A 127 -27.35 28.38 22.57
CA PHE A 127 -28.47 27.44 22.69
C PHE A 127 -29.25 27.51 24.01
N PHE A 128 -28.86 28.40 24.94
CA PHE A 128 -29.72 28.74 26.08
C PHE A 128 -30.92 29.61 25.70
N TYR A 129 -31.00 30.09 24.46
CA TYR A 129 -32.15 30.82 23.95
C TYR A 129 -32.40 30.41 22.50
N LEU A 130 -33.19 29.36 22.24
CA LEU A 130 -34.15 29.23 21.13
C LEU A 130 -34.74 27.80 21.08
N PRO A 131 -36.04 27.64 20.76
CA PRO A 131 -36.74 26.37 20.86
C PRO A 131 -36.38 25.42 19.71
N LEU A 132 -36.16 24.15 20.06
CA LEU A 132 -35.72 23.03 19.22
C LEU A 132 -36.54 22.88 17.92
N ASN A 133 -35.87 22.97 16.77
CA ASN A 133 -36.49 22.72 15.47
C ASN A 133 -36.74 21.22 15.26
N SER A 134 -38.01 20.86 15.01
CA SER A 134 -38.58 19.50 14.94
C SER A 134 -37.94 18.55 13.92
N LEU A 135 -37.22 19.08 12.94
CA LEU A 135 -36.61 18.31 11.85
C LEU A 135 -35.42 17.44 12.31
N ILE A 136 -34.66 17.88 13.31
CA ILE A 136 -33.49 17.14 13.81
C ILE A 136 -33.93 15.88 14.57
N TYR A 137 -35.01 15.99 15.35
CA TYR A 137 -35.59 14.83 16.04
C TYR A 137 -36.17 13.81 15.07
N GLN A 138 -36.73 14.27 13.95
CA GLN A 138 -37.29 13.39 12.92
C GLN A 138 -36.17 12.58 12.24
N TRP A 139 -35.03 13.23 11.93
CA TRP A 139 -33.88 12.58 11.33
C TRP A 139 -33.20 11.56 12.25
N ILE A 140 -33.06 11.88 13.55
CA ILE A 140 -32.50 10.97 14.55
C ILE A 140 -33.39 9.74 14.74
N ARG A 141 -34.73 9.93 14.70
CA ARG A 141 -35.68 8.83 14.83
C ARG A 141 -35.64 7.88 13.64
N GLU A 142 -35.52 8.40 12.42
CA GLU A 142 -35.39 7.57 11.21
C GLU A 142 -34.05 6.82 11.17
N PHE A 143 -32.96 7.46 11.61
CA PHE A 143 -31.64 6.82 11.66
C PHE A 143 -31.59 5.67 12.70
N SER A 144 -32.26 5.83 13.84
CA SER A 144 -32.39 4.79 14.87
C SER A 144 -33.19 3.57 14.39
N LEU A 145 -34.25 3.78 13.61
CA LEU A 145 -35.03 2.68 13.01
C LEU A 145 -34.24 1.92 11.95
N PHE A 146 -33.39 2.62 11.20
CA PHE A 146 -32.55 2.01 10.17
C PHE A 146 -31.47 1.09 10.77
N THR A 147 -30.78 1.52 11.83
CA THR A 147 -29.75 0.70 12.49
C THR A 147 -30.34 -0.55 13.15
N HIS A 148 -31.56 -0.47 13.68
CA HIS A 148 -32.24 -1.62 14.27
C HIS A 148 -32.68 -2.67 13.23
N LEU A 149 -33.07 -2.25 12.03
CA LEU A 149 -33.43 -3.15 10.92
C LEU A 149 -32.21 -3.86 10.31
N VAL A 150 -31.07 -3.18 10.24
CA VAL A 150 -29.82 -3.74 9.71
C VAL A 150 -29.24 -4.79 10.67
N TYR A 151 -29.30 -4.57 11.99
CA TYR A 151 -28.79 -5.53 12.98
C TYR A 151 -29.63 -6.81 13.11
N LYS A 152 -30.92 -6.77 12.77
CA LYS A 152 -31.81 -7.94 12.84
C LYS A 152 -31.65 -8.91 11.64
N LYS A 153 -30.95 -8.49 10.58
CA LYS A 153 -30.70 -9.30 9.36
C LYS A 153 -29.34 -10.00 9.35
N SER A 154 -28.49 -9.76 10.34
CA SER A 154 -27.09 -10.22 10.39
C SER A 154 -26.81 -11.22 11.53
N THR A 155 -27.85 -11.79 12.15
CA THR A 155 -27.73 -12.97 13.02
C THR A 155 -28.53 -14.13 12.39
N PRO A 156 -27.91 -15.31 12.14
CA PRO A 156 -28.63 -16.52 11.76
C PRO A 156 -29.47 -17.07 12.92
#